data_AF-A0A9X2CXG6-F1
#
_entry.id   AF-A0A9X2CXG6-F1
#
_cell.length_a   1.000
_cell.length_b   1.000
_cell.length_c   1.000
_cell.angle_alpha   90.00
_cell.angle_beta   90.00
_cell.angle_gamma   90.00
#
_symmetry.space_group_name_H-M   'P 1'
#
loop_
_entity.id
_entity.type
_entity.pdbx_description
1 polymer ?
#
loop_
_entity_poly.entity_id
_entity_poly.type
_entity_poly.pdbx_seq_one_letter_code
_entity_poly.pdbx_strand_id
1 'polypeptide(L)'
;MIVLNVFIFGSEQSGKTELLKQLSSPEYLSPLEHPYQPTIGIYYTTITIPNESNEDNITLNLGDMGGQDRFNGDVEILAHFDFGLYCIDLSREIDEIKLKEIKDDINKFREINPHAQLVLVGTKADVALSNALNNVLQQLEEFTFAATVSTSAREARGSKKLYKALCLEAHKKLRPNEEDYRSFYNPLNNIQQARNRCLQGSDLYNALDNLNNKAINLPFYVVSALGTEANILLDNIQNPSNPDIMASINLFHENCNELVQGRYQAVINAIWTLTITAAITIIAGVIGFGIGFALGAWSGPGAFFTGLAAGWASSMAVAGGASLFGLGTLAYTATHTFFKTTPVEDAVNEIAALAPSIANEIACS
;
A
#
# COMPACT_ATOMS: atom_id res chain seq x y z
N MET A 1 6.70 30.43 -10.74
CA MET A 1 7.33 29.15 -11.14
C MET A 1 8.32 28.73 -10.08
N ILE A 2 8.14 27.54 -9.51
CA ILE A 2 9.03 27.01 -8.46
C ILE A 2 10.06 26.11 -9.12
N VAL A 3 11.34 26.31 -8.80
CA VAL A 3 12.44 25.54 -9.39
C VAL A 3 13.16 24.80 -8.26
N LEU A 4 13.30 23.49 -8.40
CA LEU A 4 14.11 22.66 -7.51
C LEU A 4 15.23 22.00 -8.30
N ASN A 5 16.42 21.89 -7.70
CA ASN A 5 17.59 21.32 -8.35
C ASN A 5 17.81 19.89 -7.87
N VAL A 6 18.06 18.98 -8.81
CA VAL A 6 18.32 17.56 -8.57
C VAL A 6 19.69 17.22 -9.14
N PHE A 7 20.57 16.68 -8.29
CA PHE A 7 21.89 16.21 -8.71
C PHE A 7 21.89 14.69 -8.85
N ILE A 8 22.27 14.18 -10.02
CA ILE A 8 22.39 12.75 -10.30
C ILE A 8 23.88 12.37 -10.28
N PHE A 9 24.26 11.48 -9.38
CA PHE A 9 25.65 11.11 -9.17
C PHE A 9 25.81 9.64 -8.79
N GLY A 10 27.05 9.15 -8.83
CA GLY A 10 27.39 7.74 -8.67
C GLY A 10 28.47 7.30 -9.64
N SER A 11 28.86 6.03 -9.58
CA SER A 11 29.97 5.48 -10.35
C SER A 11 29.81 5.61 -11.87
N GLU A 12 30.93 5.56 -12.59
CA GLU A 12 30.90 5.43 -14.04
C GLU A 12 30.09 4.21 -14.46
N GLN A 13 29.40 4.31 -15.60
CA GLN A 13 28.55 3.25 -16.15
C GLN A 13 27.41 2.79 -15.22
N SER A 14 27.09 3.52 -14.15
CA SER A 14 25.93 3.24 -13.30
C SER A 14 24.59 3.62 -13.91
N GLY A 15 24.53 3.99 -15.19
CA GLY A 15 23.27 4.26 -15.90
C GLY A 15 22.64 5.64 -15.64
N LYS A 16 23.37 6.60 -15.06
CA LYS A 16 22.88 7.96 -14.76
C LYS A 16 22.26 8.67 -15.97
N THR A 17 23.00 8.76 -17.06
CA THR A 17 22.58 9.47 -18.28
C THR A 17 21.36 8.81 -18.93
N GLU A 18 21.30 7.47 -18.89
CA GLU A 18 20.17 6.71 -19.41
C GLU A 18 18.91 6.90 -18.56
N LEU A 19 19.07 6.93 -17.23
CA LEU A 19 18.00 7.28 -16.31
C LEU A 19 17.50 8.70 -16.56
N LEU A 20 18.41 9.65 -16.79
CA LEU A 20 18.08 11.04 -17.03
C LEU A 20 17.26 11.26 -18.31
N LYS A 21 17.66 10.60 -19.40
CA LYS A 21 16.88 10.57 -20.66
C LYS A 21 15.49 9.99 -20.41
N GLN A 22 15.39 8.92 -19.64
CA GLN A 22 14.12 8.26 -19.33
C GLN A 22 13.21 9.10 -18.43
N LEU A 23 13.76 9.85 -17.47
CA LEU A 23 12.98 10.78 -16.65
C LEU A 23 12.45 11.96 -17.48
N SER A 24 13.24 12.45 -18.43
CA SER A 24 12.86 13.57 -19.32
C SER A 24 11.87 13.16 -20.40
N SER A 25 12.00 11.92 -20.89
CA SER A 25 11.18 11.34 -21.95
C SER A 25 10.73 9.95 -21.51
N PRO A 26 9.53 9.81 -20.90
CA PRO A 26 9.04 8.52 -20.37
C PRO A 26 8.98 7.38 -21.39
N GLU A 27 8.88 7.71 -22.69
CA GLU A 27 8.88 6.74 -23.79
C GLU A 27 10.30 6.28 -24.21
N TYR A 28 11.34 6.89 -23.64
CA TYR A 28 12.71 6.51 -23.93
C TYR A 28 13.03 5.13 -23.36
N LEU A 29 13.49 4.25 -24.25
CA LEU A 29 14.05 2.95 -23.93
C LEU A 29 15.50 2.91 -24.38
N SER A 30 16.40 2.52 -23.48
CA SER A 30 17.80 2.34 -23.81
C SER A 30 17.95 1.15 -24.78
N PRO A 31 18.56 1.35 -25.96
CA PRO A 31 18.86 0.26 -26.88
C PRO A 31 19.85 -0.76 -26.28
N LEU A 32 19.78 -2.01 -26.76
CA LEU A 32 20.57 -3.15 -26.26
C LEU A 32 22.08 -2.98 -26.46
N GLU A 33 22.50 -2.43 -27.61
CA GLU A 33 23.89 -2.38 -28.07
C GLU A 33 24.41 -0.96 -28.28
N HIS A 34 24.06 -0.01 -27.40
CA HIS A 34 24.70 1.29 -27.47
C HIS A 34 26.07 1.26 -26.79
N PRO A 35 27.16 1.65 -27.49
CA PRO A 35 28.46 1.79 -26.86
C PRO A 35 28.38 2.88 -25.77
N TYR A 36 29.03 2.63 -24.64
CA TYR A 36 29.11 3.60 -23.56
C TYR A 36 29.77 4.89 -24.08
N GLN A 37 29.07 6.00 -23.90
CA GLN A 37 29.60 7.34 -24.15
C GLN A 37 29.73 8.06 -22.81
N PRO A 38 30.95 8.42 -22.37
CA PRO A 38 31.11 9.16 -21.13
C PRO A 38 30.48 10.55 -21.26
N THR A 39 29.75 10.97 -20.22
CA THR A 39 29.27 12.35 -20.10
C THR A 39 30.47 13.27 -19.88
N ILE A 40 30.65 14.25 -20.75
CA ILE A 40 31.69 15.28 -20.62
C ILE A 40 31.05 16.51 -19.96
N GLY A 41 31.58 16.92 -18.80
CA GLY A 41 31.03 18.03 -18.03
C GLY A 41 29.69 17.69 -17.37
N ILE A 42 28.81 18.69 -17.27
CA ILE A 42 27.49 18.55 -16.67
C ILE A 42 26.42 18.68 -17.75
N TYR A 43 25.57 17.67 -17.83
CA TYR A 43 24.42 17.67 -18.71
C TYR A 43 23.17 18.04 -17.92
N TYR A 44 22.46 19.08 -18.35
CA TYR A 44 21.24 19.55 -17.72
C TYR A 44 20.01 19.23 -18.57
N THR A 45 18.93 18.86 -17.90
CA THR A 45 17.59 18.74 -18.46
C THR A 45 16.57 19.15 -17.42
N THR A 46 15.33 19.39 -17.83
CA THR A 46 14.26 19.85 -16.95
C THR A 46 13.06 18.95 -17.07
N ILE A 47 12.45 18.57 -15.95
CA ILE A 47 11.14 17.93 -15.93
C ILE A 47 10.15 18.84 -15.20
N THR A 48 8.91 18.87 -15.68
CA THR A 48 7.84 19.64 -15.05
C THR A 48 6.93 18.70 -14.28
N ILE A 49 6.70 19.01 -13.01
CA ILE A 49 5.71 18.34 -12.17
C ILE A 49 4.47 19.24 -12.15
N PRO A 50 3.31 18.72 -12.62
CA PRO A 50 2.07 19.47 -12.56
C PRO A 50 1.68 19.72 -11.10
N ASN A 51 1.34 20.96 -10.78
CA ASN A 51 0.79 21.30 -9.47
C ASN A 51 -0.74 21.25 -9.56
N GLU A 52 -1.38 20.38 -8.77
CA GLU A 52 -2.84 20.15 -8.84
C GLU A 52 -3.67 21.38 -8.42
N SER A 53 -3.08 22.34 -7.72
CA SER A 53 -3.78 23.51 -7.18
C SER A 53 -4.02 24.64 -8.21
N ASN A 54 -3.80 24.43 -9.51
CA ASN A 54 -3.74 25.51 -10.53
C ASN A 54 -2.67 26.59 -10.21
N GLU A 55 -1.77 26.29 -9.28
CA GLU A 55 -0.61 27.10 -8.94
C GLU A 55 0.53 26.85 -9.93
N ASP A 56 1.61 27.62 -9.79
CA ASP A 56 2.84 27.44 -10.54
C ASP A 56 3.30 25.97 -10.54
N ASN A 57 3.55 25.41 -11.73
CA ASN A 57 4.20 24.12 -11.88
C ASN A 57 5.57 24.11 -11.20
N ILE A 58 5.98 22.94 -10.72
CA ILE A 58 7.32 22.74 -10.16
C ILE A 58 8.22 22.26 -11.29
N THR A 59 9.30 22.99 -11.54
CA THR A 59 10.35 22.57 -12.48
C THR A 59 11.47 21.92 -11.70
N LEU A 60 11.78 20.65 -12.01
CA LEU A 60 13.00 20.01 -11.51
C LEU A 60 14.11 20.18 -12.55
N ASN A 61 15.16 20.88 -12.17
CA ASN A 61 16.40 20.97 -12.94
C ASN A 61 17.26 19.76 -12.59
N LEU A 62 17.40 18.83 -13.53
CA LEU A 62 18.18 17.62 -13.35
C LEU A 62 19.59 17.84 -13.93
N GLY A 63 20.62 17.71 -13.11
CA GLY A 63 22.02 17.73 -13.53
C GLY A 63 22.68 16.35 -13.41
N ASP A 64 23.26 15.84 -14.50
CA ASP A 64 24.10 14.62 -14.53
C ASP A 64 25.57 15.02 -14.73
N MET A 65 26.45 14.52 -13.84
CA MET A 65 27.89 14.74 -13.92
C MET A 65 28.62 13.45 -14.32
N GLY A 66 29.61 13.60 -15.21
CA GLY A 66 30.52 12.52 -15.58
C GLY A 66 31.19 11.86 -14.36
N GLY A 67 31.43 10.55 -14.44
CA GLY A 67 31.95 9.78 -13.30
C GLY A 67 33.43 10.01 -12.98
N GLN A 68 34.22 10.59 -13.88
CA GLN A 68 35.66 10.88 -13.62
C GLN A 68 35.91 12.24 -12.99
N ASP A 69 35.02 13.20 -13.24
CA ASP A 69 35.17 14.57 -12.78
C ASP A 69 34.54 14.82 -11.40
N ARG A 70 34.11 13.74 -10.73
CA ARG A 70 33.40 13.78 -9.44
C ARG A 70 34.19 14.60 -8.41
N PHE A 71 33.64 15.78 -8.06
CA PHE A 71 34.10 16.66 -6.99
C PHE A 71 35.52 17.26 -7.12
N ASN A 72 36.21 17.12 -8.26
CA ASN A 72 37.64 17.46 -8.39
C ASN A 72 37.96 18.87 -8.89
N GLY A 73 37.00 19.81 -8.95
CA GLY A 73 37.30 21.17 -9.41
C GLY A 73 36.32 22.25 -8.98
N ASP A 74 35.02 21.95 -9.02
CA ASP A 74 34.00 23.00 -8.87
C ASP A 74 32.98 22.64 -7.79
N VAL A 75 33.40 22.73 -6.53
CA VAL A 75 32.51 22.58 -5.36
C VAL A 75 31.33 23.58 -5.42
N GLU A 76 31.55 24.75 -6.03
CA GLU A 76 30.51 25.76 -6.22
C GLU A 76 29.39 25.30 -7.17
N ILE A 77 29.71 24.52 -8.20
CA ILE A 77 28.68 23.99 -9.13
C ILE A 77 27.82 22.91 -8.45
N LEU A 78 28.35 22.31 -7.38
CA LEU A 78 27.68 21.28 -6.59
C LEU A 78 26.87 21.85 -5.42
N ALA A 79 26.82 23.17 -5.25
CA ALA A 79 26.06 23.82 -4.19
C ALA A 79 24.58 24.01 -4.55
N HIS A 80 23.73 24.03 -3.53
CA HIS A 80 22.30 24.38 -3.62
C HIS A 80 21.42 23.38 -4.39
N PHE A 81 21.70 22.09 -4.25
CA PHE A 81 20.78 21.05 -4.70
C PHE A 81 19.71 20.74 -3.64
N ASP A 82 18.49 20.49 -4.11
CA ASP A 82 17.38 20.08 -3.27
C ASP A 82 17.33 18.58 -3.07
N PHE A 83 17.81 17.84 -4.06
CA PHE A 83 17.81 16.38 -4.11
C PHE A 83 19.15 15.84 -4.62
N GLY A 84 19.60 14.72 -4.05
CA GLY A 84 20.70 13.91 -4.56
C GLY A 84 20.21 12.51 -4.93
N LEU A 85 20.34 12.13 -6.21
CA LEU A 85 20.00 10.80 -6.72
C LEU A 85 21.28 10.01 -6.87
N TYR A 86 21.52 9.09 -5.93
CA TYR A 86 22.70 8.24 -5.98
C TYR A 86 22.41 6.97 -6.77
N CYS A 87 23.04 6.85 -7.94
CA CYS A 87 22.83 5.76 -8.88
C CYS A 87 23.86 4.63 -8.70
N ILE A 88 23.37 3.41 -8.45
CA ILE A 88 24.17 2.20 -8.26
C ILE A 88 23.78 1.16 -9.30
N ASP A 89 24.79 0.58 -9.97
CA ASP A 89 24.60 -0.53 -10.89
C ASP A 89 24.28 -1.82 -10.13
N LEU A 90 23.04 -2.33 -10.25
CA LEU A 90 22.62 -3.56 -9.56
C LEU A 90 23.09 -4.86 -10.24
N SER A 91 23.70 -4.76 -11.43
CA SER A 91 24.19 -5.93 -12.19
C SER A 91 25.55 -6.45 -11.73
N ARG A 92 26.18 -5.76 -10.77
CA ARG A 92 27.53 -6.06 -10.28
C ARG A 92 27.53 -6.14 -8.77
N GLU A 93 28.38 -7.00 -8.24
CA GLU A 93 28.65 -7.04 -6.80
C GLU A 93 29.40 -5.78 -6.35
N ILE A 94 29.05 -5.30 -5.16
CA ILE A 94 29.73 -4.19 -4.50
C ILE A 94 30.76 -4.78 -3.55
N ASP A 95 32.03 -4.66 -3.92
CA ASP A 95 33.16 -4.98 -3.06
C ASP A 95 33.40 -3.86 -2.02
N GLU A 96 34.25 -4.13 -1.03
CA GLU A 96 34.53 -3.17 0.06
C GLU A 96 35.13 -1.85 -0.45
N ILE A 97 35.88 -1.88 -1.55
CA ILE A 97 36.51 -0.69 -2.14
C ILE A 97 35.43 0.20 -2.75
N LYS A 98 34.55 -0.37 -3.59
CA LYS A 98 33.41 0.34 -4.16
C LYS A 98 32.45 0.83 -3.08
N LEU A 99 32.20 0.04 -2.04
CA LEU A 99 31.35 0.46 -0.93
C LEU A 99 31.95 1.70 -0.26
N LYS A 100 33.26 1.73 -0.02
CA LYS A 100 33.94 2.90 0.53
C LYS A 100 33.80 4.12 -0.39
N GLU A 101 34.00 3.96 -1.71
CA GLU A 101 33.80 5.04 -2.68
C GLU A 101 32.36 5.59 -2.66
N ILE A 102 31.36 4.70 -2.54
CA ILE A 102 29.95 5.09 -2.41
C ILE A 102 29.73 5.95 -1.18
N LYS A 103 30.25 5.52 -0.02
CA LYS A 103 30.13 6.26 1.23
C LYS A 103 30.82 7.62 1.14
N ASP A 104 32.02 7.66 0.55
CA ASP A 104 32.77 8.90 0.35
C ASP A 104 32.04 9.88 -0.57
N ASP A 105 31.45 9.41 -1.68
CA ASP A 105 30.65 10.23 -2.59
C ASP A 105 29.41 10.81 -1.88
N ILE A 106 28.68 9.99 -1.12
CA ILE A 106 27.48 10.43 -0.40
C ILE A 106 27.84 11.45 0.70
N ASN A 107 28.92 11.21 1.45
CA ASN A 107 29.40 12.13 2.47
C ASN A 107 29.80 13.47 1.88
N LYS A 108 30.58 13.49 0.79
CA LYS A 108 30.95 14.73 0.08
C LYS A 108 29.71 15.49 -0.38
N PHE A 109 28.72 14.80 -0.96
CA PHE A 109 27.47 15.45 -1.35
C PHE A 109 26.74 16.07 -0.15
N ARG A 110 26.68 15.35 0.97
CA ARG A 110 26.03 15.83 2.21
C ARG A 110 26.77 16.99 2.87
N GLU A 111 28.10 17.02 2.80
CA GLU A 111 28.91 18.15 3.29
C GLU A 111 28.59 19.44 2.52
N ILE A 112 28.40 19.33 1.20
CA ILE A 112 28.06 20.47 0.33
C ILE A 112 26.57 20.84 0.43
N ASN A 113 25.70 19.84 0.55
CA ASN A 113 24.24 19.99 0.54
C ASN A 113 23.59 19.33 1.79
N PRO A 114 23.77 19.89 2.99
CA PRO A 114 23.33 19.25 4.23
C PRO A 114 21.81 19.04 4.31
N HIS A 115 21.03 19.90 3.65
CA HIS A 115 19.56 19.86 3.64
C HIS A 115 18.96 19.16 2.42
N ALA A 116 19.77 18.65 1.49
CA ALA A 116 19.26 17.93 0.33
C ALA A 116 18.66 16.58 0.75
N GLN A 117 17.56 16.17 0.11
CA GLN A 117 17.03 14.83 0.30
C GLN A 117 17.81 13.83 -0.57
N LEU A 118 18.18 12.68 -0.02
CA LEU A 118 18.86 11.63 -0.77
C LEU A 118 17.86 10.59 -1.27
N VAL A 119 18.00 10.17 -2.52
CA VAL A 119 17.24 9.08 -3.12
C VAL A 119 18.23 8.04 -3.65
N LEU A 120 18.10 6.79 -3.20
CA LEU A 120 18.92 5.70 -3.69
C LEU A 120 18.27 5.10 -4.95
N VAL A 121 19.01 5.09 -6.05
CA VAL A 121 18.53 4.56 -7.33
C VAL A 121 19.38 3.37 -7.76
N GLY A 122 18.82 2.17 -7.65
CA GLY A 122 19.42 0.99 -8.24
C GLY A 122 19.09 0.90 -9.72
N THR A 123 20.08 1.01 -10.60
CA THR A 123 19.91 0.95 -12.06
C THR A 123 20.19 -0.46 -12.59
N LYS A 124 19.87 -0.68 -13.88
CA LYS A 124 20.01 -1.97 -14.57
C LYS A 124 19.24 -3.10 -13.90
N ALA A 125 18.03 -2.80 -13.42
CA ALA A 125 17.14 -3.77 -12.78
C ALA A 125 16.79 -5.00 -13.65
N ASP A 126 16.91 -4.88 -14.97
CA ASP A 126 16.70 -5.96 -15.95
C ASP A 126 17.74 -7.08 -15.83
N VAL A 127 18.93 -6.76 -15.33
CA VAL A 127 20.06 -7.69 -15.18
C VAL A 127 20.62 -7.67 -13.75
N ALA A 128 19.80 -7.25 -12.78
CA ALA A 128 20.21 -7.13 -11.39
C ALA A 128 20.48 -8.49 -10.74
N LEU A 129 21.46 -8.52 -9.84
CA LEU A 129 21.66 -9.66 -8.95
C LEU A 129 20.47 -9.79 -7.97
N SER A 130 20.17 -11.01 -7.55
CA SER A 130 19.10 -11.28 -6.58
C SER A 130 19.31 -10.47 -5.31
N ASN A 131 18.27 -9.73 -4.88
CA ASN A 131 18.29 -8.86 -3.70
C ASN A 131 19.37 -7.77 -3.67
N ALA A 132 19.99 -7.43 -4.82
CA ALA A 132 21.09 -6.46 -4.88
C ALA A 132 20.77 -5.14 -4.16
N LEU A 133 19.61 -4.52 -4.44
CA LEU A 133 19.25 -3.24 -3.84
C LEU A 133 19.07 -3.31 -2.31
N ASN A 134 18.52 -4.43 -1.80
CA ASN A 134 18.34 -4.62 -0.35
C ASN A 134 19.69 -4.83 0.34
N ASN A 135 20.60 -5.59 -0.28
CA ASN A 135 21.94 -5.80 0.25
C ASN A 135 22.71 -4.47 0.33
N VAL A 136 22.59 -3.63 -0.70
CA VAL A 136 23.19 -2.30 -0.73
C VAL A 136 22.60 -1.39 0.35
N LEU A 137 21.28 -1.41 0.53
CA LEU A 137 20.63 -0.65 1.60
C LEU A 137 21.14 -1.05 2.99
N GLN A 138 21.32 -2.35 3.24
CA GLN A 138 21.86 -2.83 4.50
C GLN A 138 23.29 -2.35 4.75
N GLN A 139 24.12 -2.27 3.70
CA GLN A 139 25.50 -1.79 3.80
C GLN A 139 25.62 -0.26 3.94
N LEU A 140 24.52 0.46 3.68
CA LEU A 140 24.39 1.92 3.73
C LEU A 140 23.39 2.36 4.82
N GLU A 141 23.20 1.55 5.86
CA GLU A 141 22.23 1.81 6.94
C GLU A 141 22.49 3.11 7.71
N GLU A 142 23.71 3.63 7.67
CA GLU A 142 24.05 4.92 8.29
C GLU A 142 23.47 6.13 7.54
N PHE A 143 22.98 5.95 6.31
CA PHE A 143 22.39 7.03 5.51
C PHE A 143 20.87 6.95 5.48
N THR A 144 20.22 8.09 5.70
CA THR A 144 18.78 8.21 5.50
C THR A 144 18.45 8.59 4.05
N PHE A 145 17.72 7.71 3.37
CA PHE A 145 17.19 7.95 2.03
C PHE A 145 15.70 8.25 2.11
N ALA A 146 15.25 9.32 1.45
CA ALA A 146 13.84 9.69 1.32
C ALA A 146 13.06 8.67 0.48
N ALA A 147 13.72 8.05 -0.49
CA ALA A 147 13.17 6.95 -1.27
C ALA A 147 14.28 6.03 -1.79
N THR A 148 13.90 4.78 -2.04
CA THR A 148 14.76 3.79 -2.71
C THR A 148 14.00 3.14 -3.85
N VAL A 149 14.57 3.20 -5.06
CA VAL A 149 13.89 2.76 -6.28
C VAL A 149 14.84 1.96 -7.16
N SER A 150 14.37 0.79 -7.62
CA SER A 150 15.04 0.03 -8.67
C SER A 150 14.48 0.44 -10.04
N THR A 151 15.36 0.68 -11.01
CA THR A 151 15.03 1.19 -12.35
C THR A 151 15.75 0.42 -13.45
N SER A 152 15.10 0.29 -14.61
CA SER A 152 15.73 -0.17 -15.84
C SER A 152 15.39 0.77 -16.99
N ALA A 153 16.41 1.38 -17.56
CA ALA A 153 16.27 2.20 -18.77
C ALA A 153 15.85 1.36 -19.99
N ARG A 154 16.10 0.05 -19.98
CA ARG A 154 15.75 -0.87 -21.09
C ARG A 154 14.29 -1.28 -21.11
N GLU A 155 13.69 -1.46 -19.94
CA GLU A 155 12.31 -1.96 -19.80
C GLU A 155 11.30 -0.89 -19.38
N ALA A 156 11.72 0.39 -19.27
CA ALA A 156 10.95 1.46 -18.62
C ALA A 156 10.43 1.09 -17.22
N ARG A 157 11.12 0.17 -16.55
CA ARG A 157 10.73 -0.32 -15.23
C ARG A 157 11.22 0.66 -14.17
N GLY A 158 10.33 1.02 -13.25
CA GLY A 158 10.69 1.80 -12.06
C GLY A 158 10.86 3.31 -12.28
N SER A 159 11.05 3.80 -13.51
CA SER A 159 11.15 5.26 -13.81
C SER A 159 9.91 6.02 -13.36
N LYS A 160 8.71 5.49 -13.61
CA LYS A 160 7.44 6.07 -13.10
C LYS A 160 7.37 6.07 -11.57
N LYS A 161 7.94 5.05 -10.91
CA LYS A 161 8.01 5.00 -9.43
C LYS A 161 8.98 6.05 -8.91
N LEU A 162 10.13 6.22 -9.56
CA LEU A 162 11.09 7.27 -9.24
C LEU A 162 10.50 8.66 -9.46
N TYR A 163 9.85 8.90 -10.60
CA TYR A 163 9.15 10.16 -10.88
C TYR A 163 8.14 10.48 -9.78
N LYS A 164 7.29 9.52 -9.40
CA LYS A 164 6.34 9.70 -8.28
C LYS A 164 7.03 10.01 -6.94
N ALA A 165 8.16 9.39 -6.66
CA ALA A 165 8.93 9.67 -5.44
C ALA A 165 9.51 11.10 -5.47
N LEU A 166 10.04 11.56 -6.62
CA LEU A 166 10.50 12.93 -6.78
C LEU A 166 9.35 13.94 -6.66
N CYS A 167 8.17 13.64 -7.22
CA CYS A 167 6.99 14.49 -7.01
C CYS A 167 6.65 14.58 -5.53
N LEU A 168 6.58 13.45 -4.83
CA LEU A 168 6.29 13.43 -3.39
C LEU A 168 7.25 14.33 -2.62
N GLU A 169 8.56 14.15 -2.82
CA GLU A 169 9.56 14.90 -2.08
C GLU A 169 9.67 16.37 -2.52
N ALA A 170 9.32 16.68 -3.77
CA ALA A 170 9.18 18.06 -4.24
C ALA A 170 8.03 18.78 -3.53
N HIS A 171 6.86 18.13 -3.41
CA HIS A 171 5.74 18.67 -2.66
C HIS A 171 6.06 18.75 -1.14
N LYS A 172 6.65 17.67 -0.57
CA LYS A 172 7.67 17.66 0.52
C LYS A 172 8.14 19.03 0.95
N LYS A 173 8.97 19.56 0.06
CA LYS A 173 9.81 20.70 0.33
C LYS A 173 9.05 22.02 0.26
N LEU A 174 7.98 22.08 -0.53
CA LEU A 174 7.25 23.31 -0.81
C LEU A 174 6.08 23.55 0.13
N ARG A 175 5.48 22.48 0.67
CA ARG A 175 4.39 22.56 1.62
C ARG A 175 4.79 21.80 2.89
N PRO A 176 5.62 22.38 3.77
CA PRO A 176 6.08 21.69 4.97
C PRO A 176 4.95 21.36 5.98
N ASN A 177 3.73 21.89 5.79
CA ASN A 177 2.57 21.54 6.61
C ASN A 177 1.97 20.19 6.21
N GLU A 178 1.93 19.25 7.16
CA GLU A 178 1.42 17.88 6.99
C GLU A 178 -0.02 17.80 6.46
N GLU A 179 -0.85 18.80 6.73
CA GLU A 179 -2.27 18.83 6.33
C GLU A 179 -2.46 18.93 4.80
N ASP A 180 -1.54 19.56 4.07
CA ASP A 180 -1.61 19.69 2.61
C ASP A 180 -1.23 18.39 1.88
N TYR A 181 -0.50 17.45 2.52
CA TYR A 181 -0.23 16.13 1.93
C TYR A 181 -1.47 15.27 1.80
N ARG A 182 -2.43 15.44 2.73
CA ARG A 182 -3.70 14.72 2.70
C ARG A 182 -4.52 15.06 1.45
N SER A 183 -4.36 16.26 0.90
CA SER A 183 -5.05 16.67 -0.33
C SER A 183 -4.35 16.16 -1.60
N PHE A 184 -3.01 16.23 -1.66
CA PHE A 184 -2.21 15.78 -2.80
C PHE A 184 -2.22 14.25 -3.02
N TYR A 185 -2.44 13.47 -1.95
CA TYR A 185 -2.57 12.01 -2.01
C TYR A 185 -4.00 11.50 -1.90
N ASN A 186 -4.98 12.31 -2.31
CA ASN A 186 -6.36 11.85 -2.39
C ASN A 186 -6.81 11.34 -3.79
N PRO A 187 -6.10 10.43 -4.50
CA PRO A 187 -6.73 9.71 -5.60
C PRO A 187 -7.45 8.41 -5.16
N LEU A 188 -7.83 8.31 -3.88
CA LEU A 188 -8.67 7.31 -3.18
C LEU A 188 -7.87 6.69 -2.02
N ASN A 189 -8.27 7.02 -0.79
CA ASN A 189 -7.85 6.28 0.39
C ASN A 189 -7.98 4.77 0.09
N ASN A 190 -6.91 3.98 0.20
CA ASN A 190 -6.95 2.54 -0.10
C ASN A 190 -8.07 1.84 0.69
N ILE A 191 -8.43 2.35 1.87
CA ILE A 191 -9.60 1.91 2.65
C ILE A 191 -10.91 2.24 1.92
N GLN A 192 -11.05 3.42 1.31
CA GLN A 192 -12.19 3.76 0.45
C GLN A 192 -12.24 2.93 -0.83
N GLN A 193 -11.09 2.57 -1.42
CA GLN A 193 -11.04 1.65 -2.56
C GLN A 193 -11.60 0.29 -2.16
N ALA A 194 -11.12 -0.26 -1.04
CA ALA A 194 -11.65 -1.49 -0.46
C ALA A 194 -13.15 -1.38 -0.20
N ARG A 195 -13.59 -0.30 0.47
CA ARG A 195 -15.01 -0.02 0.74
C ARG A 195 -15.86 -0.03 -0.52
N ASN A 196 -15.42 0.63 -1.58
CA ASN A 196 -16.16 0.77 -2.84
C ASN A 196 -16.22 -0.55 -3.64
N ARG A 197 -15.43 -1.58 -3.29
CA ARG A 197 -15.55 -2.94 -3.83
C ARG A 197 -16.69 -3.73 -3.17
N CYS A 198 -17.19 -3.28 -2.03
CA CYS A 198 -18.29 -3.91 -1.32
C CYS A 198 -19.63 -3.33 -1.78
N LEU A 199 -20.71 -4.13 -1.67
CA LEU A 199 -22.06 -3.65 -1.95
C LEU A 199 -22.41 -2.52 -0.99
N GLN A 200 -22.87 -1.38 -1.52
CA GLN A 200 -23.22 -0.21 -0.72
C GLN A 200 -24.28 -0.56 0.32
N GLY A 201 -24.03 -0.20 1.58
CA GLY A 201 -24.91 -0.50 2.71
C GLY A 201 -24.75 -1.90 3.32
N SER A 202 -23.92 -2.79 2.75
CA SER A 202 -23.56 -4.06 3.39
C SER A 202 -22.80 -3.83 4.70
N ASP A 203 -22.83 -4.79 5.62
CA ASP A 203 -22.09 -4.67 6.89
C ASP A 203 -20.60 -4.49 6.64
N LEU A 204 -20.03 -5.19 5.64
CA LEU A 204 -18.64 -5.05 5.26
C LEU A 204 -18.33 -3.65 4.71
N TYR A 205 -19.23 -3.08 3.92
CA TYR A 205 -19.13 -1.68 3.46
C TYR A 205 -19.14 -0.71 4.64
N ASN A 206 -20.08 -0.88 5.58
CA ASN A 206 -20.21 0.00 6.74
C ASN A 206 -19.02 -0.13 7.69
N ALA A 207 -18.45 -1.34 7.84
CA ALA A 207 -17.26 -1.57 8.64
C ALA A 207 -16.01 -0.91 8.02
N LEU A 208 -15.83 -1.01 6.70
CA LEU A 208 -14.75 -0.32 5.98
C LEU A 208 -14.93 1.20 5.99
N ASP A 209 -16.17 1.69 5.91
CA ASP A 209 -16.47 3.11 6.04
C ASP A 209 -16.14 3.64 7.45
N ASN A 210 -16.54 2.90 8.49
CA ASN A 210 -16.20 3.23 9.86
C ASN A 210 -14.67 3.21 10.08
N LEU A 211 -13.96 2.20 9.55
CA LEU A 211 -12.50 2.16 9.59
C LEU A 211 -11.87 3.40 8.93
N ASN A 212 -12.35 3.77 7.73
CA ASN A 212 -11.91 4.98 7.04
C ASN A 212 -12.13 6.25 7.90
N ASN A 213 -13.32 6.39 8.49
CA ASN A 213 -13.68 7.56 9.29
C ASN A 213 -12.85 7.66 10.59
N LYS A 214 -12.50 6.54 11.21
CA LYS A 214 -11.61 6.52 12.39
C LYS A 214 -10.14 6.71 12.03
N ALA A 215 -9.72 6.27 10.85
CA ALA A 215 -8.34 6.38 10.38
C ALA A 215 -7.97 7.80 9.90
N ILE A 216 -8.93 8.70 9.68
CA ILE A 216 -8.68 10.04 9.09
C ILE A 216 -7.63 10.87 9.84
N ASN A 217 -7.50 10.68 11.15
CA ASN A 217 -6.56 11.41 12.01
C ASN A 217 -5.22 10.70 12.20
N LEU A 218 -5.03 9.52 11.63
CA LEU A 218 -3.77 8.79 11.74
C LEU A 218 -2.68 9.37 10.83
N PRO A 219 -1.39 9.04 11.09
CA PRO A 219 -0.33 9.30 10.15
C PRO A 219 -0.61 8.62 8.80
N PHE A 220 -0.29 9.31 7.70
CA PHE A 220 -0.59 8.84 6.34
C PHE A 220 -0.09 7.43 6.04
N TYR A 221 1.13 7.11 6.46
CA TYR A 221 1.71 5.77 6.23
C TYR A 221 0.89 4.66 6.89
N VAL A 222 0.29 4.93 8.07
CA VAL A 222 -0.59 3.98 8.77
C VAL A 222 -1.89 3.80 8.00
N VAL A 223 -2.53 4.91 7.57
CA VAL A 223 -3.78 4.85 6.78
C VAL A 223 -3.58 4.09 5.48
N SER A 224 -2.47 4.35 4.79
CA SER A 224 -2.12 3.65 3.54
C SER A 224 -1.93 2.15 3.78
N ALA A 225 -1.18 1.77 4.82
CA ALA A 225 -0.94 0.37 5.16
C ALA A 225 -2.24 -0.35 5.54
N LEU A 226 -3.08 0.26 6.39
CA LEU A 226 -4.41 -0.27 6.73
C LEU A 226 -5.28 -0.49 5.49
N GLY A 227 -5.26 0.44 4.53
CA GLY A 227 -6.00 0.27 3.29
C GLY A 227 -5.42 -0.81 2.37
N THR A 228 -4.11 -1.02 2.37
CA THR A 228 -3.47 -2.15 1.66
C THR A 228 -3.92 -3.48 2.26
N GLU A 229 -3.84 -3.63 3.58
CA GLU A 229 -4.31 -4.83 4.29
C GLU A 229 -5.80 -5.08 4.05
N ALA A 230 -6.63 -4.03 4.03
CA ALA A 230 -8.06 -4.15 3.73
C ALA A 230 -8.32 -4.68 2.30
N ASN A 231 -7.52 -4.27 1.31
CA ASN A 231 -7.65 -4.81 -0.05
C ASN A 231 -7.17 -6.26 -0.15
N ILE A 232 -6.07 -6.61 0.53
CA ILE A 232 -5.57 -7.99 0.60
C ILE A 232 -6.63 -8.91 1.21
N LEU A 233 -7.29 -8.47 2.29
CA LEU A 233 -8.39 -9.21 2.89
C LEU A 233 -9.52 -9.45 1.89
N LEU A 234 -9.95 -8.41 1.16
CA LEU A 234 -11.01 -8.54 0.16
C LEU A 234 -10.60 -9.47 -1.00
N ASP A 235 -9.35 -9.40 -1.46
CA ASP A 235 -8.82 -10.30 -2.49
C ASP A 235 -8.88 -11.76 -2.01
N ASN A 236 -8.50 -12.01 -0.76
CA ASN A 236 -8.51 -13.34 -0.15
C ASN A 236 -9.93 -13.89 0.07
N ILE A 237 -10.90 -13.04 0.41
CA ILE A 237 -12.31 -13.42 0.56
C ILE A 237 -12.95 -13.69 -0.80
N GLN A 238 -12.61 -12.90 -1.83
CA GLN A 238 -13.18 -13.03 -3.17
C GLN A 238 -12.55 -14.17 -3.98
N ASN A 239 -11.39 -14.67 -3.58
CA ASN A 239 -10.71 -15.77 -4.25
C ASN A 239 -11.33 -17.13 -3.88
N PRO A 240 -12.04 -17.81 -4.81
CA PRO A 240 -12.68 -19.10 -4.54
C PRO A 240 -11.67 -20.24 -4.32
N SER A 241 -10.40 -20.04 -4.68
CA SER A 241 -9.33 -21.02 -4.47
C SER A 241 -8.65 -20.88 -3.11
N ASN A 242 -9.04 -19.90 -2.28
CA ASN A 242 -8.48 -19.75 -0.95
C ASN A 242 -9.12 -20.77 0.01
N PRO A 243 -8.39 -21.78 0.50
CA PRO A 243 -8.96 -22.82 1.35
C PRO A 243 -9.19 -22.35 2.79
N ASP A 244 -8.58 -21.24 3.23
CA ASP A 244 -8.63 -20.79 4.62
C ASP A 244 -8.85 -19.27 4.74
N ILE A 245 -10.12 -18.88 4.55
CA ILE A 245 -10.55 -17.48 4.68
C ILE A 245 -10.40 -17.00 6.15
N MET A 246 -10.54 -17.88 7.14
CA MET A 246 -10.40 -17.53 8.55
C MET A 246 -8.95 -17.18 8.91
N ALA A 247 -7.97 -17.92 8.39
CA ALA A 247 -6.57 -17.55 8.50
C ALA A 247 -6.28 -16.17 7.89
N SER A 248 -6.93 -15.85 6.76
CA SER A 248 -6.78 -14.53 6.11
C SER A 248 -7.35 -13.39 6.97
N ILE A 249 -8.45 -13.64 7.67
CA ILE A 249 -9.07 -12.68 8.60
C ILE A 249 -8.18 -12.46 9.83
N ASN A 250 -7.60 -13.52 10.39
CA ASN A 250 -6.69 -13.43 11.53
C ASN A 250 -5.41 -12.68 11.15
N LEU A 251 -4.84 -12.98 9.98
CA LEU A 251 -3.65 -12.30 9.47
C LEU A 251 -3.92 -10.80 9.28
N PHE A 252 -5.07 -10.42 8.72
CA PHE A 252 -5.48 -9.03 8.60
C PHE A 252 -5.53 -8.34 9.97
N HIS A 253 -6.11 -9.00 10.98
CA HIS A 253 -6.22 -8.47 12.34
C HIS A 253 -4.84 -8.28 13.00
N GLU A 254 -3.96 -9.28 12.89
CA GLU A 254 -2.59 -9.23 13.41
C GLU A 254 -1.79 -8.09 12.78
N ASN A 255 -1.76 -8.02 11.44
CA ASN A 255 -1.07 -6.97 10.70
C ASN A 255 -1.58 -5.57 11.06
N CYS A 256 -2.90 -5.40 11.16
CA CYS A 256 -3.49 -4.11 11.53
C CYS A 256 -3.17 -3.72 12.98
N ASN A 257 -3.15 -4.67 13.92
CA ASN A 257 -2.77 -4.39 15.30
C ASN A 257 -1.30 -4.01 15.43
N GLU A 258 -0.41 -4.69 14.69
CA GLU A 258 1.02 -4.36 14.63
C GLU A 258 1.24 -2.94 14.10
N LEU A 259 0.53 -2.56 13.02
CA LEU A 259 0.62 -1.22 12.42
C LEU A 259 0.15 -0.11 13.37
N VAL A 260 -0.85 -0.38 14.20
CA VAL A 260 -1.47 0.62 15.10
C VAL A 260 -0.80 0.64 16.49
N GLN A 261 -0.01 -0.40 16.83
CA GLN A 261 0.78 -0.54 18.07
C GLN A 261 0.02 -0.25 19.37
N GLY A 262 -1.29 -0.50 19.43
CA GLY A 262 -2.10 -0.22 20.62
C GLY A 262 -2.37 1.28 20.89
N ARG A 263 -1.84 2.20 20.07
CA ARG A 263 -1.86 3.64 20.38
C ARG A 263 -3.19 4.33 20.08
N TYR A 264 -4.04 3.70 19.27
CA TYR A 264 -5.27 4.33 18.76
C TYR A 264 -6.50 3.43 18.98
N GLN A 265 -7.04 3.45 20.20
CA GLN A 265 -8.13 2.56 20.62
C GLN A 265 -9.37 2.62 19.71
N ALA A 266 -9.72 3.82 19.21
CA ALA A 266 -10.86 3.98 18.31
C ALA A 266 -10.68 3.25 16.97
N VAL A 267 -9.44 3.13 16.48
CA VAL A 267 -9.10 2.42 15.24
C VAL A 267 -9.04 0.93 15.49
N ILE A 268 -8.48 0.49 16.62
CA ILE A 268 -8.47 -0.91 17.04
C ILE A 268 -9.89 -1.46 17.12
N ASN A 269 -10.82 -0.71 17.72
CA ASN A 269 -12.23 -1.11 17.78
C ASN A 269 -12.86 -1.21 16.38
N ALA A 270 -12.48 -0.33 15.44
CA ALA A 270 -12.96 -0.40 14.06
C ALA A 270 -12.38 -1.61 13.30
N ILE A 271 -11.11 -1.95 13.52
CA ILE A 271 -10.47 -3.15 12.99
C ILE A 271 -11.20 -4.39 13.51
N TRP A 272 -11.44 -4.49 14.82
CA TRP A 272 -12.22 -5.58 15.42
C TRP A 272 -13.62 -5.71 14.83
N THR A 273 -14.31 -4.58 14.66
CA THR A 273 -15.64 -4.55 14.04
C THR A 273 -15.58 -5.14 12.64
N LEU A 274 -14.60 -4.74 11.83
CA LEU A 274 -14.39 -5.25 10.48
C LEU A 274 -14.09 -6.76 10.46
N THR A 275 -13.19 -7.23 11.33
CA THR A 275 -12.85 -8.66 11.49
C THR A 275 -14.08 -9.50 11.83
N ILE A 276 -14.87 -9.06 12.82
CA ILE A 276 -16.09 -9.76 13.26
C ILE A 276 -17.13 -9.78 12.14
N THR A 277 -17.37 -8.64 11.50
CA THR A 277 -18.33 -8.52 10.39
C THR A 277 -17.95 -9.40 9.21
N ALA A 278 -16.67 -9.46 8.84
CA ALA A 278 -16.20 -10.32 7.76
C ALA A 278 -16.45 -11.81 8.09
N ALA A 279 -16.11 -12.25 9.31
CA ALA A 279 -16.35 -13.61 9.76
C ALA A 279 -17.84 -13.99 9.74
N ILE A 280 -18.72 -13.12 10.27
CA ILE A 280 -20.17 -13.34 10.27
C ILE A 280 -20.71 -13.45 8.84
N THR A 281 -20.25 -12.57 7.94
CA THR A 281 -20.70 -12.56 6.54
C THR A 281 -20.37 -13.89 5.84
N ILE A 282 -19.17 -14.43 6.09
CA ILE A 282 -18.75 -15.72 5.52
C ILE A 282 -19.58 -16.86 6.10
N ILE A 283 -19.73 -16.92 7.44
CA ILE A 283 -20.51 -17.96 8.10
C ILE A 283 -21.96 -17.95 7.61
N ALA A 284 -22.59 -16.78 7.54
CA ALA A 284 -23.95 -16.63 7.04
C ALA A 284 -24.08 -17.06 5.57
N GLY A 285 -23.09 -16.71 4.73
CA GLY A 285 -23.01 -17.15 3.35
C GLY A 285 -22.92 -18.67 3.21
N VAL A 286 -22.05 -19.32 3.99
CA VAL A 286 -21.85 -20.78 3.99
C VAL A 286 -23.12 -21.50 4.48
N ILE A 287 -23.72 -21.05 5.59
CA ILE A 287 -24.94 -21.66 6.14
C ILE A 287 -26.12 -21.46 5.18
N GLY A 288 -26.33 -20.24 4.69
CA GLY A 288 -27.41 -19.93 3.75
C GLY A 288 -27.30 -20.72 2.45
N PHE A 289 -26.09 -20.83 1.91
CA PHE A 289 -25.82 -21.66 0.74
C PHE A 289 -26.02 -23.15 1.05
N GLY A 290 -25.52 -23.65 2.18
CA GLY A 290 -25.63 -25.06 2.57
C GLY A 290 -27.07 -25.52 2.76
N ILE A 291 -27.88 -24.72 3.48
CA ILE A 291 -29.31 -25.00 3.68
C ILE A 291 -30.05 -24.89 2.34
N GLY A 292 -29.80 -23.83 1.56
CA GLY A 292 -30.42 -23.65 0.25
C GLY A 292 -30.08 -24.76 -0.75
N PHE A 293 -28.83 -25.24 -0.74
CA PHE A 293 -28.38 -26.37 -1.53
C PHE A 293 -29.02 -27.67 -1.09
N ALA A 294 -29.06 -27.96 0.22
CA ALA A 294 -29.65 -29.18 0.76
C ALA A 294 -31.17 -29.27 0.48
N LEU A 295 -31.90 -28.17 0.71
CA LEU A 295 -33.33 -28.09 0.42
C LEU A 295 -33.59 -28.10 -1.10
N GLY A 296 -32.78 -27.42 -1.90
CA GLY A 296 -32.88 -27.40 -3.35
C GLY A 296 -32.57 -28.75 -4.00
N ALA A 297 -31.60 -29.50 -3.48
CA ALA A 297 -31.27 -30.85 -3.95
C ALA A 297 -32.40 -31.84 -3.68
N TRP A 298 -33.13 -31.67 -2.55
CA TRP A 298 -34.29 -32.50 -2.22
C TRP A 298 -35.53 -32.16 -3.06
N SER A 299 -35.76 -30.87 -3.34
CA SER A 299 -36.95 -30.38 -4.04
C SER A 299 -36.81 -30.32 -5.58
N GLY A 300 -35.66 -30.75 -6.13
CA GLY A 300 -35.38 -30.79 -7.56
C GLY A 300 -34.79 -29.49 -8.14
N PRO A 301 -34.26 -29.52 -9.38
CA PRO A 301 -33.46 -28.41 -9.94
C PRO A 301 -34.16 -27.05 -9.94
N GLY A 302 -35.49 -27.01 -10.10
CA GLY A 302 -36.27 -25.77 -10.08
C GLY A 302 -36.29 -25.08 -8.71
N ALA A 303 -36.26 -25.86 -7.61
CA ALA A 303 -36.23 -25.32 -6.25
C ALA A 303 -34.84 -24.79 -5.88
N PHE A 304 -33.76 -25.34 -6.46
CA PHE A 304 -32.40 -24.81 -6.31
C PHE A 304 -32.27 -23.39 -6.88
N PHE A 305 -32.76 -23.14 -8.10
CA PHE A 305 -32.72 -21.79 -8.68
C PHE A 305 -33.64 -20.80 -7.94
N THR A 306 -34.80 -21.28 -7.50
CA THR A 306 -35.72 -20.48 -6.66
C THR A 306 -35.07 -20.17 -5.30
N GLY A 307 -34.33 -21.11 -4.73
CA GLY A 307 -33.56 -20.95 -3.50
C GLY A 307 -32.38 -20.00 -3.64
N LEU A 308 -31.66 -19.99 -4.78
CA LEU A 308 -30.63 -19.00 -5.07
C LEU A 308 -31.22 -17.59 -5.23
N ALA A 309 -32.33 -17.45 -5.94
CA ALA A 309 -33.02 -16.17 -6.14
C ALA A 309 -33.62 -15.63 -4.82
N ALA A 310 -34.24 -16.51 -4.02
CA ALA A 310 -34.75 -16.18 -2.70
C ALA A 310 -33.62 -15.93 -1.69
N GLY A 311 -32.49 -16.63 -1.80
CA GLY A 311 -31.28 -16.44 -1.00
C GLY A 311 -30.65 -15.05 -1.20
N TRP A 312 -30.65 -14.55 -2.44
CA TRP A 312 -30.26 -13.17 -2.75
C TRP A 312 -31.23 -12.13 -2.17
N ALA A 313 -32.54 -12.40 -2.21
CA ALA A 313 -33.55 -11.52 -1.64
C ALA A 313 -33.56 -11.54 -0.09
N SER A 314 -33.27 -12.69 0.51
CA SER A 314 -33.25 -12.88 1.96
C SER A 314 -31.94 -12.47 2.61
N SER A 315 -30.79 -12.53 1.91
CA SER A 315 -29.56 -11.90 2.39
C SER A 315 -29.69 -10.38 2.47
N MET A 316 -30.41 -9.75 1.52
CA MET A 316 -30.78 -8.34 1.59
C MET A 316 -31.77 -8.04 2.72
N ALA A 317 -32.74 -8.93 2.98
CA ALA A 317 -33.73 -8.76 4.05
C ALA A 317 -33.17 -9.02 5.46
N VAL A 318 -32.23 -9.96 5.62
CA VAL A 318 -31.55 -10.25 6.89
C VAL A 318 -30.52 -9.16 7.19
N ALA A 319 -29.77 -8.66 6.20
CA ALA A 319 -28.89 -7.50 6.37
C ALA A 319 -29.67 -6.21 6.68
N GLY A 320 -30.85 -6.01 6.06
CA GLY A 320 -31.73 -4.88 6.36
C GLY A 320 -32.53 -5.02 7.66
N GLY A 321 -32.78 -6.23 8.14
CA GLY A 321 -33.62 -6.52 9.32
C GLY A 321 -32.84 -6.70 10.63
N ALA A 322 -31.57 -7.11 10.56
CA ALA A 322 -30.72 -7.33 11.73
C ALA A 322 -30.36 -6.02 12.48
N SER A 323 -30.53 -4.87 11.85
CA SER A 323 -30.30 -3.56 12.49
C SER A 323 -31.54 -2.97 13.18
N LEU A 324 -32.75 -3.52 12.99
CA LEU A 324 -33.97 -2.89 13.55
C LEU A 324 -34.98 -3.83 14.25
N PHE A 325 -35.00 -5.16 14.01
CA PHE A 325 -36.04 -6.02 14.62
C PHE A 325 -35.60 -7.45 15.02
N GLY A 326 -34.31 -7.65 15.31
CA GLY A 326 -33.71 -8.98 15.50
C GLY A 326 -33.93 -9.70 16.84
N LEU A 327 -34.98 -9.43 17.63
CA LEU A 327 -35.23 -10.19 18.88
C LEU A 327 -36.68 -10.65 19.13
N GLY A 328 -37.67 -10.21 18.34
CA GLY A 328 -39.08 -10.55 18.60
C GLY A 328 -39.67 -11.63 17.69
N THR A 329 -39.28 -11.65 16.42
CA THR A 329 -40.07 -12.33 15.39
C THR A 329 -39.57 -13.74 15.06
N LEU A 330 -38.28 -14.03 15.28
CA LEU A 330 -37.72 -15.37 15.04
C LEU A 330 -38.15 -16.40 16.09
N ALA A 331 -38.46 -15.97 17.32
CA ALA A 331 -38.90 -16.88 18.38
C ALA A 331 -40.35 -17.38 18.17
N TYR A 332 -41.22 -16.59 17.54
CA TYR A 332 -42.64 -16.94 17.43
C TYR A 332 -42.92 -17.88 16.24
N THR A 333 -42.15 -17.79 15.16
CA THR A 333 -42.32 -18.67 13.99
C THR A 333 -41.51 -19.96 14.08
N ALA A 334 -40.42 -20.00 14.86
CA ALA A 334 -39.60 -21.20 15.01
C ALA A 334 -40.15 -22.20 16.05
N THR A 335 -40.91 -21.73 17.04
CA THR A 335 -41.34 -22.58 18.18
C THR A 335 -42.59 -23.43 17.92
N HIS A 336 -43.36 -23.14 16.86
CA HIS A 336 -44.72 -23.71 16.75
C HIS A 336 -45.00 -24.69 15.62
N THR A 337 -44.07 -24.99 14.70
CA THR A 337 -44.44 -25.89 13.59
C THR A 337 -43.56 -27.07 13.25
N PHE A 338 -42.23 -27.07 13.24
CA PHE A 338 -41.52 -28.28 12.77
C PHE A 338 -40.10 -28.42 13.31
N PHE A 339 -39.82 -29.64 13.81
CA PHE A 339 -38.53 -30.23 14.22
C PHE A 339 -38.14 -30.17 15.71
N LYS A 340 -37.79 -31.35 16.24
CA LYS A 340 -37.11 -31.54 17.53
C LYS A 340 -35.69 -30.98 17.43
N THR A 341 -35.24 -30.38 18.52
CA THR A 341 -33.91 -29.80 18.70
C THR A 341 -32.81 -30.82 18.39
N THR A 342 -31.76 -30.37 17.68
CA THR A 342 -30.60 -31.19 17.32
C THR A 342 -29.39 -30.82 18.17
N PRO A 343 -28.37 -31.69 18.31
CA PRO A 343 -27.16 -31.44 19.12
C PRO A 343 -26.36 -30.19 18.71
N VAL A 344 -26.60 -29.66 17.51
CA VAL A 344 -25.97 -28.43 17.00
C VAL A 344 -26.60 -27.19 17.63
N GLU A 345 -27.88 -27.25 18.00
CA GLU A 345 -28.60 -26.18 18.69
C GLU A 345 -28.12 -26.06 20.14
N ASP A 346 -27.73 -27.17 20.78
CA ASP A 346 -27.10 -27.16 22.10
C ASP A 346 -25.70 -26.53 22.06
N ALA A 347 -24.89 -26.81 21.03
CA ALA A 347 -23.58 -26.17 20.87
C ALA A 347 -23.68 -24.66 20.56
N VAL A 348 -24.67 -24.25 19.77
CA VAL A 348 -24.94 -22.84 19.48
C VAL A 348 -25.54 -22.13 20.70
N ASN A 349 -26.40 -22.78 21.48
CA ASN A 349 -26.93 -22.26 22.73
C ASN A 349 -25.88 -22.22 23.84
N GLU A 350 -24.90 -23.14 23.86
CA GLU A 350 -23.79 -23.16 24.81
C GLU A 350 -22.80 -22.01 24.52
N ILE A 351 -22.50 -21.74 23.24
CA ILE A 351 -21.71 -20.57 22.82
C ILE A 351 -22.48 -19.26 23.04
N ALA A 352 -23.80 -19.23 22.79
CA ALA A 352 -24.65 -18.07 23.05
C ALA A 352 -24.88 -17.81 24.56
N ALA A 353 -24.85 -18.85 25.40
CA ALA A 353 -24.92 -18.75 26.86
C ALA A 353 -23.59 -18.34 27.51
N LEU A 354 -22.46 -18.52 26.82
CA LEU A 354 -21.14 -18.04 27.23
C LEU A 354 -20.89 -16.56 26.88
N ALA A 355 -21.65 -15.99 25.94
CA ALA A 355 -21.50 -14.59 25.53
C ALA A 355 -21.77 -13.57 26.65
N PRO A 356 -22.78 -13.76 27.54
CA PRO A 356 -22.99 -12.87 28.68
C PRO A 356 -21.94 -13.00 29.80
N SER A 357 -21.32 -14.18 29.98
CA SER A 357 -20.27 -14.36 30.98
C SER A 357 -18.96 -13.71 30.56
N ILE A 358 -18.63 -13.73 29.26
CA ILE A 358 -17.46 -13.04 28.69
C ILE A 358 -17.63 -11.50 28.75
N ALA A 359 -18.86 -11.00 28.57
CA ALA A 359 -19.15 -9.58 28.70
C ALA A 359 -19.04 -9.06 30.15
N ASN A 360 -19.31 -9.90 31.15
CA ASN A 360 -19.20 -9.53 32.56
C ASN A 360 -17.79 -9.66 33.15
N GLU A 361 -16.89 -10.40 32.50
CA GLU A 361 -15.48 -10.50 32.93
C GLU A 361 -14.62 -9.30 32.50
N ILE A 362 -15.10 -8.51 31.52
CA ILE A 362 -14.42 -7.30 31.01
C ILE A 362 -14.93 -6.02 31.70
N ALA A 363 -16.01 -6.10 32.49
CA ALA A 363 -16.58 -4.96 33.20
C ALA A 363 -16.03 -4.73 34.62
N CYS A 364 -15.10 -5.57 35.09
CA CYS A 364 -14.40 -5.41 36.36
C CYS A 364 -12.90 -5.75 36.22
N SER A 365 -12.17 -4.90 35.51
CA SER A 365 -10.72 -4.73 35.69
C SER A 365 -10.31 -3.32 35.28
#